data_AF-A0A935XAB0-F1
#
_entry.id   AF-A0A935XAB0-F1
#
_cell.length_a   1.000
_cell.length_b   1.000
_cell.length_c   1.000
_cell.angle_alpha   90.00
_cell.angle_beta   90.00
_cell.angle_gamma   90.00
#
_symmetry.space_group_name_H-M   'P 1'
#
loop_
_entity.id
_entity.type
_entity.pdbx_description
1 polymer ?
#
loop_
_entity_poly.entity_id
_entity_poly.type
_entity_poly.pdbx_seq_one_letter_code
_entity_poly.pdbx_strand_id
1 'polypeptide(L)' 'MLAPPVIAFPASWALASMWDPSLDGMRDRRYVAGMPMRGPGDLARWIERPSAVRPGTLMPDLGVTPGDARAMADYLLAPR' A
#
# COMPACT_ATOMS: atom_id res chain seq x y z
N MET A 1 14.34 -11.36 24.85
CA MET A 1 12.92 -11.24 24.47
C MET A 1 12.64 -9.74 24.27
N LEU A 2 12.69 -9.26 23.03
CA LEU A 2 12.35 -7.88 22.69
C LEU A 2 10.95 -7.91 22.08
N ALA A 3 9.97 -7.29 22.71
CA ALA A 3 8.68 -7.03 22.09
C ALA A 3 8.89 -6.03 20.93
N PRO A 4 8.27 -6.23 19.75
CA PRO A 4 8.28 -5.19 18.72
C PRO A 4 7.62 -3.91 19.25
N PRO A 5 8.11 -2.71 18.89
CA PRO A 5 7.52 -1.48 19.39
C PRO A 5 6.10 -1.35 18.83
N VAL A 6 5.13 -1.26 19.74
CA VAL A 6 3.79 -0.78 19.43
C VAL A 6 3.97 0.68 19.01
N ILE A 7 3.78 0.97 17.73
CA ILE A 7 3.69 2.36 17.26
C ILE A 7 2.41 2.95 17.89
N ALA A 8 2.60 3.73 18.94
CA ALA A 8 1.55 4.59 19.47
C ALA A 8 1.30 5.70 18.42
N PHE A 9 0.09 5.77 17.89
CA PHE A 9 -0.36 6.85 17.00
C PHE A 9 -0.95 7.99 17.86
N PRO A 10 -0.23 9.10 18.11
CA PRO A 10 -0.80 10.21 18.88
C PRO A 10 -1.86 10.98 18.08
N ALA A 11 -2.77 11.60 18.83
CA ALA A 11 -3.94 12.35 18.41
C ALA A 11 -3.62 13.54 17.48
N SER A 12 -3.58 13.32 16.16
CA SER A 12 -3.93 14.33 15.15
C SER A 12 -4.11 13.66 13.78
N TRP A 13 -5.25 13.00 13.61
CA TRP A 13 -5.71 12.40 12.36
C TRP A 13 -5.92 13.41 11.21
N ALA A 14 -5.63 14.70 11.42
CA ALA A 14 -5.52 15.70 10.36
C ALA A 14 -4.30 15.48 9.43
N LEU A 15 -3.26 14.76 9.88
CA LEU A 15 -2.14 14.32 9.04
C LEU A 15 -2.40 12.98 8.34
N ALA A 16 -3.54 12.31 8.60
CA ALA A 16 -3.88 11.04 7.94
C ALA A 16 -3.91 11.20 6.42
N SER A 17 -4.35 12.36 5.90
CA SER A 17 -4.34 12.68 4.46
C SER A 17 -2.95 12.72 3.83
N MET A 18 -1.88 12.85 4.62
CA MET A 18 -0.49 12.85 4.14
C MET A 18 0.16 11.45 4.20
N TRP A 19 -0.37 10.56 5.05
CA TRP A 19 0.07 9.17 5.19
C TRP A 19 -0.81 8.15 4.47
N ASP A 20 -2.02 8.55 4.09
CA ASP A 20 -2.97 7.80 3.27
C ASP A 20 -3.16 8.55 1.94
N PRO A 21 -2.20 8.43 0.99
CA PRO A 21 -2.39 9.01 -0.33
C PRO A 21 -3.66 8.40 -0.93
N SER A 22 -4.63 9.26 -1.28
CA SER A 22 -5.92 8.82 -1.85
C SER A 22 -5.72 7.66 -2.83
N LEU A 23 -6.56 6.63 -2.74
CA LEU A 23 -6.54 5.52 -3.70
C LEU A 23 -7.41 5.81 -4.94
N ASP A 24 -7.99 7.00 -5.04
CA ASP A 24 -8.75 7.43 -6.20
C ASP A 24 -7.87 7.68 -7.41
N GLY A 25 -8.40 7.33 -8.58
CA GLY A 25 -7.69 7.43 -9.86
C GLY A 25 -6.42 6.58 -9.89
N MET A 26 -6.32 5.51 -9.10
CA MET A 26 -5.12 4.67 -9.05
C MET A 26 -4.74 4.14 -10.45
N ARG A 27 -5.75 3.83 -11.28
CA ARG A 27 -5.57 3.45 -12.69
C ARG A 27 -4.74 4.44 -13.51
N ASP A 28 -4.85 5.73 -13.22
CA ASP A 28 -4.18 6.79 -13.99
C ASP A 28 -2.77 7.09 -13.47
N ARG A 29 -2.35 6.44 -12.37
CA ARG A 29 -1.02 6.63 -11.80
C ARG A 29 0.03 5.86 -12.59
N ARG A 30 1.21 6.48 -12.73
CA ARG A 30 2.38 5.86 -13.36
C ARG A 30 3.33 5.22 -12.35
N TYR A 31 3.15 5.51 -11.06
CA TYR A 31 4.04 5.05 -10.00
C TYR A 31 3.25 4.59 -8.78
N VAL A 32 3.79 3.57 -8.10
CA VAL A 32 3.35 3.09 -6.79
C VAL A 32 4.60 2.98 -5.90
N ALA A 33 4.55 3.54 -4.70
CA ALA A 33 5.69 3.57 -3.78
C ALA A 33 7.01 4.13 -4.37
N GLY A 34 6.92 5.03 -5.36
CA GLY A 34 8.08 5.57 -6.09
C GLY A 34 8.64 4.66 -7.18
N MET A 35 8.00 3.53 -7.48
CA MET A 35 8.39 2.59 -8.52
C MET A 35 7.41 2.64 -9.70
N PRO A 36 7.87 2.45 -10.96
CA PRO A 36 6.99 2.42 -12.11
C PRO A 36 5.91 1.33 -11.96
N MET A 37 4.65 1.71 -12.13
CA MET A 37 3.53 0.79 -12.11
C MET A 37 3.18 0.41 -13.55
N ARG A 38 3.56 -0.79 -13.99
CA ARG A 38 3.35 -1.26 -15.37
C ARG A 38 2.04 -2.02 -15.54
N GLY A 39 1.42 -2.43 -14.44
CA GLY A 39 0.12 -3.11 -14.44
C GLY A 39 -0.28 -3.63 -13.06
N PRO A 40 -1.36 -4.44 -13.00
CA PRO A 40 -1.94 -4.93 -11.74
C PRO A 40 -0.97 -5.77 -10.89
N GLY A 41 -0.04 -6.48 -11.52
CA GLY A 41 0.94 -7.30 -10.80
C GLY A 41 1.92 -6.51 -9.93
N ASP A 42 2.30 -5.30 -10.36
CA ASP A 42 3.19 -4.44 -9.57
C ASP A 42 2.46 -3.88 -8.34
N LEU A 43 1.20 -3.48 -8.53
CA LEU A 43 0.33 -3.02 -7.45
C LEU A 43 -0.01 -4.16 -6.47
N ALA A 44 -0.31 -5.35 -6.97
CA ALA A 44 -0.59 -6.51 -6.12
C ALA A 44 0.62 -6.88 -5.26
N ARG A 45 1.84 -6.87 -5.83
CA ARG A 45 3.07 -7.12 -5.09
C ARG A 45 3.31 -6.07 -4.00
N TRP A 46 3.03 -4.81 -4.33
CA TRP A 46 3.08 -3.73 -3.36
C TRP A 46 2.09 -3.94 -2.21
N ILE A 47 0.85 -4.34 -2.50
CA ILE A 47 -0.19 -4.59 -1.48
C ILE A 47 0.13 -5.82 -0.62
N GLU A 48 0.65 -6.89 -1.22
CA GLU A 48 0.94 -8.15 -0.53
C GLU A 48 2.08 -7.98 0.49
N ARG A 49 3.21 -7.42 0.07
CA ARG A 49 4.41 -7.26 0.90
C ARG A 49 5.12 -5.92 0.67
N PRO A 50 4.52 -4.79 1.09
CA PRO A 50 5.11 -3.46 0.93
C PRO A 50 6.53 -3.37 1.47
N SER A 51 6.82 -3.98 2.62
CA SER A 51 8.14 -3.93 3.27
C SER A 51 9.24 -4.58 2.43
N ALA A 52 8.90 -5.61 1.66
CA ALA A 52 9.82 -6.31 0.76
C ALA A 52 10.06 -5.52 -0.54
N VAL A 53 9.07 -4.75 -0.98
CA VAL A 53 9.17 -3.90 -2.17
C VAL A 53 9.95 -2.62 -1.85
N ARG A 54 9.58 -1.91 -0.78
CA ARG A 54 10.25 -0.67 -0.34
C ARG A 54 10.63 -0.77 1.15
N PRO A 55 11.87 -1.20 1.47
CA PRO A 55 12.34 -1.22 2.85
C PRO A 55 12.18 0.14 3.54
N GLY A 56 11.66 0.15 4.77
CA GLY A 56 11.41 1.37 5.53
C GLY A 56 10.13 2.13 5.12
N THR A 57 9.26 1.54 4.28
CA THR A 57 7.91 2.07 4.06
C THR A 57 7.08 2.09 5.34
N LEU A 58 6.17 3.06 5.44
CA LEU A 58 5.18 3.15 6.53
C LEU A 58 3.94 2.29 6.28
N MET A 59 3.71 1.82 5.06
CA MET A 59 2.63 0.87 4.77
C MET A 59 3.01 -0.51 5.35
N PRO A 60 2.25 -1.06 6.30
CA PRO A 60 2.56 -2.36 6.91
C PRO A 60 2.25 -3.51 5.94
N ASP A 61 2.90 -4.66 6.14
CA ASP A 61 2.48 -5.90 5.49
C ASP A 61 1.08 -6.28 5.98
N LEU A 62 0.12 -6.32 5.06
CA LEU A 62 -1.31 -6.43 5.39
C LEU A 62 -1.73 -7.85 5.78
N GLY A 63 -0.86 -8.85 5.59
CA GLY A 63 -1.18 -10.26 5.86
C GLY A 63 -2.21 -10.86 4.90
N VAL A 64 -2.40 -10.25 3.73
CA VAL A 64 -3.31 -10.72 2.68
C VAL A 64 -2.69 -11.86 1.89
N THR A 65 -3.53 -12.74 1.33
CA THR A 65 -3.05 -13.76 0.40
C THR A 65 -2.66 -13.13 -0.95
N PRO A 66 -1.83 -13.80 -1.77
CA PRO A 66 -1.54 -13.33 -3.12
C PRO A 66 -2.79 -13.15 -4.00
N GLY A 67 -3.82 -13.98 -3.78
CA GLY A 67 -5.10 -13.88 -4.48
C GLY A 67 -5.87 -12.62 -4.09
N ASP A 68 -5.93 -12.33 -2.79
CA ASP A 68 -6.60 -11.13 -2.28
C ASP A 68 -5.88 -9.85 -2.74
N ALA A 69 -4.54 -9.83 -2.67
CA ALA A 69 -3.75 -8.70 -3.14
C ALA A 69 -4.01 -8.40 -4.62
N ARG A 70 -4.18 -9.44 -5.44
CA ARG A 70 -4.52 -9.29 -6.85
C ARG A 70 -5.94 -8.77 -7.05
N ALA A 71 -6.93 -9.30 -6.33
CA ALA A 71 -8.30 -8.82 -6.41
C ALA A 71 -8.41 -7.34 -5.99
N MET A 72 -7.68 -6.93 -4.95
CA MET A 72 -7.59 -5.53 -4.52
C MET A 72 -6.95 -4.64 -5.61
N ALA A 73 -5.84 -5.08 -6.21
CA ALA A 73 -5.19 -4.35 -7.30
C ALA A 73 -6.14 -4.19 -8.51
N ASP A 74 -6.85 -5.26 -8.88
CA ASP A 74 -7.82 -5.22 -9.98
C ASP A 74 -8.97 -4.24 -9.68
N TYR A 75 -9.48 -4.23 -8.45
CA TYR A 75 -10.49 -3.25 -8.01
C TYR A 75 -9.99 -1.80 -8.14
N LEU A 76 -8.75 -1.53 -7.71
CA LEU A 76 -8.17 -0.17 -7.76
C LEU A 76 -7.89 0.30 -9.20
N LEU A 77 -7.65 -0.62 -10.14
CA LEU A 77 -7.36 -0.32 -11.54
C LEU A 77 -8.61 -0.42 -12.44
N ALA A 78 -9.75 -0.82 -11.89
CA ALA A 78 -11.00 -0.87 -12.60
C ALA A 78 -11.40 0.54 -13.10
N PRO A 79 -12.00 0.66 -14.30
CA PRO A 79 -12.58 1.91 -14.73
C PRO A 79 -13.73 2.29 -13.80
N ARG A 80 -13.86 3.57 -13.46
CA ARG A 80 -14.94 4.09 -12.61
C ARG A 80 -16.03 4.76 -13.44
#